data_AF-A0A6G3XAD0-F1
#
_entry.id   AF-A0A6G3XAD0-F1
#
_cell.length_a   1.000
_cell.length_b   1.000
_cell.length_c   1.000
_cell.angle_alpha   90.00
_cell.angle_beta   90.00
_cell.angle_gamma   90.00
#
_symmetry.space_group_name_H-M   'P 1'
#
loop_
_entity.id
_entity.type
_entity.pdbx_description
1 polymer ?
#
loop_
_entity_poly.entity_id
_entity_poly.type
_entity_poly.pdbx_seq_one_letter_code
_entity_poly.pdbx_strand_id
1 'polypeptide(L)'
;MPAARPAQLPSQRGGAEETVAAGTTVDHLTETYRAHYRSLLGLAALLLDDTASCEDVVQEAFIRVHSARNRVREPEKTLAYLRQTVVNLSRSALRRR
;
A
#
# COMPACT_ATOMS: atom_id res chain seq x y z
N MET A 1 -65.34 7.11 -6.14
CA MET A 1 -64.22 6.16 -6.36
C MET A 1 -63.12 6.84 -7.17
N PRO A 2 -62.06 7.39 -6.55
CA PRO A 2 -60.87 7.83 -7.27
C PRO A 2 -59.83 6.70 -7.35
N ALA A 3 -59.41 6.35 -8.58
CA ALA A 3 -58.34 5.40 -8.82
C ALA A 3 -56.98 6.06 -8.50
N ALA A 4 -56.30 5.55 -7.47
CA ALA A 4 -54.95 5.97 -7.13
C ALA A 4 -53.94 5.34 -8.10
N ARG A 5 -53.12 6.19 -8.73
CA ARG A 5 -51.95 5.81 -9.53
C ARG A 5 -50.97 4.99 -8.69
N PRO A 6 -50.41 3.87 -9.19
CA PRO A 6 -49.29 3.23 -8.51
C PRO A 6 -48.05 4.11 -8.67
N ALA A 7 -47.41 4.42 -7.54
CA ALA A 7 -46.11 5.06 -7.48
C ALA A 7 -45.06 4.13 -8.11
N GLN A 8 -44.46 4.58 -9.20
CA GLN A 8 -43.37 3.89 -9.85
C GLN A 8 -42.12 4.04 -8.97
N LEU A 9 -41.76 2.97 -8.26
CA LEU A 9 -40.46 2.85 -7.60
C LEU A 9 -39.37 2.92 -8.67
N PRO A 10 -38.35 3.78 -8.53
CA PRO A 10 -37.19 3.72 -9.42
C PRO A 10 -36.53 2.35 -9.25
N SER A 11 -36.54 1.62 -10.34
CA SER A 11 -35.86 0.34 -10.49
C SER A 11 -34.35 0.61 -10.34
N GLN A 12 -33.80 0.26 -9.18
CA GLN A 12 -32.36 0.13 -8.94
C GLN A 12 -31.86 -1.05 -9.80
N ARG A 13 -31.79 -0.83 -11.11
CA ARG A 13 -31.20 -1.74 -12.08
C ARG A 13 -29.95 -1.06 -12.60
N GLY A 14 -28.83 -1.39 -11.97
CA GLY A 14 -27.55 -0.77 -12.26
C GLY A 14 -26.54 -1.09 -11.18
N GLY A 15 -26.30 -2.40 -10.96
CA GLY A 15 -25.02 -2.83 -10.46
C GLY A 15 -23.97 -2.42 -11.50
N ALA A 16 -23.49 -1.18 -11.39
CA ALA A 16 -22.09 -0.95 -11.62
C ALA A 16 -21.44 -1.49 -10.35
N GLU A 17 -20.82 -2.65 -10.43
CA GLU A 17 -19.70 -2.97 -9.56
C GLU A 17 -18.85 -1.71 -9.49
N GLU A 18 -18.96 -0.99 -8.38
CA GLU A 18 -17.88 -0.17 -7.91
C GLU A 18 -16.76 -1.18 -7.73
N THR A 19 -15.94 -1.37 -8.78
CA THR A 19 -14.65 -2.02 -8.67
C THR A 19 -13.86 -1.08 -7.78
N VAL A 20 -14.13 -1.16 -6.47
CA VAL A 20 -13.35 -0.50 -5.44
C VAL A 20 -11.96 -0.98 -5.76
N ALA A 21 -11.12 -0.10 -6.31
CA ALA A 21 -9.77 -0.45 -6.73
C ALA A 21 -9.13 -1.10 -5.52
N ALA A 22 -9.09 -2.43 -5.55
CA ALA A 22 -8.77 -3.22 -4.37
C ALA A 22 -7.30 -2.94 -4.17
N GLY A 23 -7.00 -2.09 -3.19
CA GLY A 23 -5.64 -1.69 -2.94
C GLY A 23 -4.78 -2.92 -2.70
N THR A 24 -3.46 -2.75 -2.73
CA THR A 24 -2.51 -3.86 -2.55
C THR A 24 -2.97 -4.84 -1.47
N THR A 25 -3.17 -6.11 -1.86
CA THR A 25 -3.53 -7.16 -0.91
C THR A 25 -2.36 -7.46 0.03
N VAL A 26 -2.65 -8.07 1.18
CA VAL A 26 -1.60 -8.45 2.15
C VAL A 26 -0.64 -9.48 1.53
N ASP A 27 -1.18 -10.43 0.77
CA ASP A 27 -0.39 -11.47 0.12
C ASP A 27 0.54 -10.87 -0.94
N HIS A 28 0.02 -10.00 -1.83
CA HIS A 28 0.82 -9.33 -2.86
C HIS A 28 1.93 -8.47 -2.24
N LEU A 29 1.64 -7.74 -1.16
CA LEU A 29 2.64 -6.98 -0.42
C LEU A 29 3.72 -7.90 0.15
N THR A 30 3.31 -9.01 0.77
CA THR A 30 4.23 -9.96 1.42
C THR A 30 5.14 -10.64 0.40
N GLU A 31 4.59 -11.08 -0.72
CA GLU A 31 5.34 -11.68 -1.82
C GLU A 31 6.33 -10.68 -2.43
N THR A 32 5.86 -9.46 -2.74
CA THR A 32 6.71 -8.39 -3.27
C THR A 32 7.85 -8.07 -2.30
N TYR A 33 7.55 -7.95 -1.01
CA TYR A 33 8.54 -7.66 0.01
C TYR A 33 9.60 -8.77 0.10
N ARG A 34 9.17 -10.04 0.18
CA ARG A 34 10.09 -11.19 0.25
C ARG A 34 10.98 -11.29 -1.00
N ALA A 35 10.40 -11.14 -2.19
CA ALA A 35 11.13 -11.18 -3.45
C ALA A 35 12.20 -10.08 -3.56
N HIS A 36 11.95 -8.92 -2.95
CA HIS A 36 12.83 -7.76 -3.05
C HIS A 36 13.60 -7.40 -1.77
N TYR A 37 13.51 -8.23 -0.72
CA TYR A 37 14.10 -7.95 0.60
C TYR A 37 15.59 -7.58 0.51
N ARG A 38 16.40 -8.38 -0.20
CA ARG A 38 17.84 -8.11 -0.39
C ARG A 38 18.10 -6.79 -1.11
N SER A 39 17.27 -6.43 -2.09
CA SER A 39 17.39 -5.16 -2.82
C SER A 39 17.01 -3.97 -1.94
N LEU A 40 16.01 -4.11 -1.08
CA LEU A 40 15.60 -3.08 -0.13
C LEU A 40 16.67 -2.87 0.95
N LEU A 41 17.25 -3.94 1.49
CA LEU A 41 18.40 -3.87 2.40
C LEU A 41 19.60 -3.19 1.74
N GLY A 42 19.94 -3.59 0.50
CA GLY A 42 21.02 -2.96 -0.24
C GLY A 42 20.79 -1.46 -0.44
N LEU A 43 19.54 -1.06 -0.72
CA LEU A 43 19.17 0.35 -0.84
C LEU A 43 19.35 1.10 0.49
N ALA A 44 18.96 0.50 1.62
CA ALA A 44 19.15 1.11 2.94
C ALA A 44 20.63 1.24 3.31
N ALA A 45 21.44 0.22 2.98
CA ALA A 45 22.87 0.17 3.24
C ALA A 45 23.68 1.21 2.43
N LEU A 46 23.12 1.78 1.36
CA LEU A 46 23.73 2.93 0.68
C LEU A 46 23.63 4.22 1.52
N LEU A 47 22.78 4.26 2.54
CA LEU A 47 22.47 5.44 3.32
C LEU A 47 22.80 5.30 4.81
N LEU A 48 22.90 4.09 5.35
CA LEU A 48 23.06 3.83 6.77
C LEU A 48 24.35 3.04 7.03
N ASP A 49 24.97 3.31 8.18
CA ASP A 49 26.32 2.82 8.51
C ASP A 49 26.32 1.40 9.12
N ASP A 50 25.17 0.87 9.51
CA ASP A 50 25.06 -0.42 10.19
C ASP A 50 23.88 -1.28 9.70
N THR A 51 24.08 -2.59 9.77
CA THR A 51 23.11 -3.58 9.29
C THR A 51 21.81 -3.59 10.07
N ALA A 52 21.86 -3.39 11.40
CA ALA A 52 20.66 -3.44 12.24
C ALA A 52 19.71 -2.29 11.88
N SER A 53 20.24 -1.08 11.73
CA SER A 53 19.46 0.07 11.26
C SER A 53 18.86 -0.14 9.87
N CYS A 54 19.57 -0.84 8.97
CA CYS A 54 19.03 -1.18 7.65
C CYS A 54 17.83 -2.12 7.75
N GLU A 55 17.94 -3.18 8.55
CA GLU A 55 16.87 -4.15 8.77
C GLU A 55 15.64 -3.49 9.40
N ASP A 56 15.83 -2.68 10.44
CA ASP A 56 14.76 -1.93 11.10
C ASP A 56 14.02 -1.02 10.12
N VAL A 57 14.76 -0.28 9.27
CA VAL A 57 14.15 0.59 8.26
C VAL A 57 13.35 -0.20 7.23
N VAL A 58 13.86 -1.34 6.76
CA VAL A 58 13.17 -2.16 5.76
C VAL A 58 11.91 -2.80 6.35
N GLN A 59 11.95 -3.23 7.61
CA GLN A 59 10.78 -3.75 8.32
C GLN A 59 9.74 -2.66 8.60
N GLU A 60 10.15 -1.49 9.07
CA GLU A 60 9.26 -0.34 9.27
C GLU A 60 8.61 0.12 7.95
N ALA A 61 9.35 0.05 6.83
CA ALA A 61 8.80 0.34 5.52
C ALA A 61 7.64 -0.62 5.16
N PHE A 62 7.81 -1.92 5.43
CA PHE A 62 6.74 -2.90 5.23
C PHE A 62 5.51 -2.57 6.08
N ILE A 63 5.69 -2.25 7.37
CA ILE A 63 4.60 -1.91 8.30
C ILE A 63 3.82 -0.68 7.80
N ARG A 64 4.52 0.36 7.34
CA ARG A 64 3.90 1.59 6.83
C ARG A 64 3.10 1.34 5.56
N VAL A 65 3.67 0.59 4.60
CA VAL A 65 2.98 0.27 3.34
C VAL A 65 1.79 -0.66 3.62
N HIS A 66 1.93 -1.64 4.52
CA HIS A 66 0.85 -2.51 4.95
C HIS A 66 -0.33 -1.74 5.56
N SER A 67 -0.03 -0.75 6.41
CA SER A 67 -1.04 0.11 7.05
C SER A 67 -1.73 1.05 6.05
N ALA A 68 -1.01 1.46 5.00
CA ALA A 68 -1.53 2.33 3.95
C ALA A 68 -2.10 1.58 2.74
N ARG A 69 -2.11 0.23 2.74
CA ARG A 69 -2.37 -0.59 1.54
C ARG A 69 -3.70 -0.29 0.85
N ASN A 70 -4.75 0.01 1.61
CA ASN A 70 -6.08 0.36 1.08
C ASN A 70 -6.08 1.68 0.29
N ARG A 71 -5.05 2.51 0.45
CA ARG A 71 -4.84 3.76 -0.30
C ARG A 71 -3.97 3.54 -1.55
N VAL A 72 -3.25 2.42 -1.62
CA VAL A 72 -2.42 2.05 -2.77
C VAL A 72 -3.31 1.38 -3.80
N ARG A 73 -3.93 2.18 -4.68
CA ARG A 73 -4.91 1.71 -5.68
C ARG A 73 -4.30 0.90 -6.83
N GLU A 74 -2.97 0.87 -6.92
CA GLU A 74 -2.18 0.31 -8.02
C GLU A 74 -1.21 -0.74 -7.45
N PRO A 75 -1.60 -2.03 -7.39
CA PRO A 75 -0.78 -3.11 -6.81
C PRO A 75 0.61 -3.24 -7.44
N GLU A 76 0.75 -2.95 -8.73
CA GLU A 76 2.01 -2.91 -9.47
C GLU A 76 3.00 -1.85 -8.93
N LYS A 77 2.50 -0.80 -8.27
CA LYS A 77 3.33 0.24 -7.64
C LYS A 77 3.82 -0.14 -6.25
N THR A 78 3.43 -1.29 -5.70
CA THR A 78 3.80 -1.72 -4.33
C THR A 78 5.31 -1.66 -4.09
N LEU A 79 6.12 -2.16 -5.03
CA LEU A 79 7.57 -2.13 -4.92
C LEU A 79 8.13 -0.70 -4.91
N ALA A 80 7.55 0.19 -5.72
CA ALA A 80 7.95 1.59 -5.75
C ALA A 80 7.66 2.27 -4.40
N TYR A 81 6.50 2.01 -3.79
CA TYR A 81 6.17 2.50 -2.46
C TYR A 81 7.11 1.96 -1.38
N LEU A 82 7.48 0.67 -1.44
CA LEU A 82 8.46 0.09 -0.51
C LEU A 82 9.82 0.80 -0.63
N ARG A 83 10.37 0.92 -1.85
CA ARG A 83 11.65 1.60 -2.10
C ARG A 83 11.63 3.04 -1.62
N GLN A 84 10.58 3.79 -1.96
CA GLN A 84 10.43 5.18 -1.54
C GLN A 84 10.36 5.31 -0.01
N THR A 85 9.62 4.41 0.65
CA THR A 85 9.47 4.42 2.10
C THR A 85 10.80 4.12 2.79
N VAL A 86 11.57 3.13 2.31
CA VAL A 86 12.92 2.84 2.81
C VAL A 86 13.82 4.07 2.71
N VAL A 87 13.91 4.69 1.53
CA VAL A 87 14.73 5.90 1.32
C VAL A 87 14.34 7.03 2.29
N ASN A 88 13.04 7.27 2.44
CA ASN A 88 12.53 8.31 3.32
C ASN A 88 12.86 8.04 4.79
N LEU A 89 12.71 6.79 5.23
CA LEU A 89 13.02 6.36 6.59
C LEU A 89 14.52 6.46 6.88
N SER A 90 15.39 5.98 6.00
CA SER A 90 16.84 6.11 6.13
C SER A 90 17.26 7.56 6.30
N ARG A 91 16.78 8.46 5.43
CA ARG A 91 17.06 9.91 5.55
C ARG A 91 16.52 10.51 6.84
N SER A 92 15.37 10.04 7.31
CA SER A 92 14.76 10.49 8.55
C SER A 92 15.56 10.04 9.77
N ALA A 93 16.12 8.84 9.75
CA ALA A 93 17.02 8.33 10.78
C ALA A 93 18.31 9.16 10.86
N LEU A 94 18.95 9.43 9.71
CA LEU A 94 20.15 10.27 9.64
C LEU A 94 19.93 11.69 10.19
N ARG A 95 18.74 12.28 9.96
CA ARG A 95 18.42 13.63 10.46
C ARG A 95 18.19 13.69 11.97
N ARG A 96 17.88 12.56 12.62
CA ARG A 96 17.60 12.50 14.06
C ARG A 96 18.83 12.16 14.90
N ARG A 97 19.91 11.73 14.26
CA ARG A 97 21.21 11.48 14.88
C ARG A 97 21.97 12.78 15.02
#